data_AF-A0A1X7C0K4-F1
#
_entry.id   AF-A0A1X7C0K4-F1
#
_cell.length_a   1.000
_cell.length_b   1.000
_cell.length_c   1.000
_cell.angle_alpha   90.00
_cell.angle_beta   90.00
_cell.angle_gamma   90.00
#
_symmetry.space_group_name_H-M   'P 1'
#
loop_
_entity.id
_entity.type
_entity.pdbx_description
1 polymer ?
#
loop_
_entity_poly.entity_id
_entity_poly.type
_entity_poly.pdbx_seq_one_letter_code
_entity_poly.pdbx_strand_id
1 'polypeptide(L)'
;MAIHARAIAKTMGDNFQTYADRLKDFNPAMNEYPAFRSLLDSLASPKCDGCRSDNRTCLPSCKVAECVQKQHIEFCFECDKFPDCEKTGLTGALLERWEKNNKLMKSIGIDKYITMSAEKPRYP
;
A
#
# COMPACT_ATOMS: atom_id res chain seq x y z
N MET A 1 -2.61 -6.21 -6.28
CA MET A 1 -2.50 -5.01 -7.13
C MET A 1 -1.51 -5.22 -8.27
N ALA A 2 -0.22 -5.47 -8.02
CA ALA A 2 0.79 -5.65 -9.08
C ALA A 2 0.46 -6.75 -10.11
N ILE A 3 -0.10 -7.89 -9.67
CA ILE A 3 -0.55 -8.96 -10.58
C ILE A 3 -1.62 -8.45 -11.56
N HIS A 4 -2.62 -7.72 -11.06
CA HIS A 4 -3.68 -7.17 -11.91
C HIS A 4 -3.16 -6.06 -12.82
N ALA A 5 -2.28 -5.18 -12.33
CA ALA A 5 -1.64 -4.15 -13.15
C ALA A 5 -0.83 -4.77 -14.30
N ARG A 6 -0.02 -5.81 -14.02
CA ARG A 6 0.70 -6.55 -15.07
C ARG A 6 -0.26 -7.22 -16.06
N ALA A 7 -1.36 -7.79 -15.58
CA ALA A 7 -2.37 -8.39 -16.46
C ALA A 7 -2.99 -7.36 -17.41
N ILE A 8 -3.37 -6.19 -16.91
CA ILE A 8 -3.88 -5.09 -17.74
C ILE A 8 -2.81 -4.63 -18.74
N ALA A 9 -1.57 -4.37 -18.27
CA ALA A 9 -0.48 -3.93 -19.12
C ALA A 9 -0.19 -4.93 -20.26
N LYS A 10 -0.21 -6.23 -19.95
CA LYS A 10 -0.05 -7.31 -20.93
C LYS A 10 -1.19 -7.34 -21.94
N THR A 11 -2.44 -7.20 -21.50
CA THR A 11 -3.62 -7.21 -22.37
C THR A 11 -3.62 -6.04 -23.34
N MET A 12 -3.17 -4.86 -22.90
CA MET A 12 -3.08 -3.68 -23.76
C MET A 12 -1.89 -3.74 -24.73
N GLY A 13 -0.80 -4.40 -24.31
CA GLY A 13 0.44 -4.45 -25.08
C GLY A 13 1.13 -3.09 -25.21
N ASP A 14 2.16 -3.03 -26.04
CA ASP A 14 3.03 -1.85 -26.15
C ASP A 14 2.50 -0.81 -27.14
N ASN A 15 1.55 -1.18 -28.00
CA ASN A 15 1.09 -0.37 -29.13
C ASN A 15 -0.31 0.23 -28.95
N PHE A 16 -0.92 0.10 -27.77
CA PHE A 16 -2.29 0.60 -27.56
C PHE A 16 -2.39 2.14 -27.68
N GLN A 17 -1.29 2.88 -27.53
CA GLN A 17 -1.25 4.34 -27.77
C GLN A 17 -1.83 4.71 -29.14
N THR A 18 -1.49 3.95 -30.18
CA THR A 18 -2.01 4.18 -31.54
C THR A 18 -3.53 4.06 -31.61
N TYR A 19 -4.13 3.17 -30.82
CA TYR A 19 -5.58 3.04 -30.73
C TYR A 19 -6.18 4.19 -29.93
N ALA A 20 -5.58 4.56 -28.80
CA ALA A 20 -6.02 5.70 -28.01
C ALA A 20 -6.06 6.99 -28.84
N ASP A 21 -5.02 7.24 -29.66
CA ASP A 21 -4.93 8.41 -30.53
C ASP A 21 -6.04 8.47 -31.59
N ARG A 22 -6.48 7.32 -32.10
CA ARG A 22 -7.59 7.22 -33.06
C ARG A 22 -8.97 7.36 -32.42
N LEU A 23 -9.09 6.92 -31.18
CA LEU A 23 -10.36 6.86 -30.46
C LEU A 23 -10.68 8.14 -29.69
N LYS A 24 -9.69 9.00 -29.43
CA LYS A 24 -9.86 10.20 -28.60
C LYS A 24 -10.91 11.19 -29.11
N ASP A 25 -11.16 11.23 -30.41
CA ASP A 25 -12.16 12.11 -31.02
C ASP A 25 -13.59 11.68 -30.68
N PHE A 26 -13.82 10.40 -30.37
CA PHE A 26 -15.13 9.83 -30.04
C PHE A 26 -15.22 9.35 -28.57
N ASN A 27 -14.08 9.22 -27.89
CA ASN A 27 -13.98 8.87 -26.48
C ASN A 27 -12.91 9.76 -25.81
N PRO A 28 -13.32 10.91 -25.23
CA PRO A 28 -12.39 11.87 -24.63
C PRO A 28 -11.48 11.29 -23.55
N ALA A 29 -11.88 10.20 -22.87
CA ALA A 29 -11.05 9.53 -21.87
C ALA A 29 -9.71 9.00 -22.46
N MET A 30 -9.65 8.75 -23.77
CA MET A 30 -8.42 8.30 -24.43
C MET A 30 -7.32 9.36 -24.44
N ASN A 31 -7.64 10.65 -24.24
CA ASN A 31 -6.63 11.69 -24.06
C ASN A 31 -5.73 11.42 -22.84
N GLU A 32 -6.27 10.73 -21.82
CA GLU A 32 -5.55 10.42 -20.58
C GLU A 32 -4.73 9.12 -20.67
N TYR A 33 -4.76 8.43 -21.81
CA TYR A 33 -4.06 7.15 -21.96
C TYR A 33 -2.55 7.21 -21.64
N PRO A 34 -1.78 8.25 -22.05
CA PRO A 34 -0.37 8.34 -21.68
C PRO A 34 -0.14 8.40 -20.17
N ALA A 35 -0.95 9.19 -19.45
CA ALA A 35 -0.87 9.30 -18.00
C ALA A 35 -1.28 7.99 -17.32
N PHE A 36 -2.35 7.37 -17.80
CA PHE A 36 -2.78 6.05 -17.35
C PHE A 36 -1.70 4.99 -17.56
N ARG A 37 -1.04 4.95 -18.72
CA ARG A 37 0.02 3.97 -19.01
C ARG A 37 1.19 4.13 -18.05
N SER A 38 1.65 5.37 -17.82
CA SER A 38 2.71 5.67 -16.86
C SER A 38 2.36 5.18 -15.44
N LEU A 39 1.15 5.44 -14.98
CA LEU A 39 0.67 4.95 -13.69
C LEU A 39 0.60 3.42 -13.65
N LEU A 40 0.06 2.80 -14.71
CA LEU A 40 -0.07 1.35 -14.82
C LEU A 40 1.29 0.64 -14.74
N ASP A 41 2.31 1.18 -15.41
CA ASP A 41 3.67 0.64 -15.39
C ASP A 41 4.28 0.73 -13.99
N SER A 42 4.08 1.86 -13.31
CA SER A 42 4.49 2.02 -11.91
C SER A 42 3.82 0.99 -10.99
N LEU A 43 2.51 0.74 -11.17
CA LEU A 43 1.76 -0.25 -10.40
C LEU A 43 2.15 -1.70 -10.74
N ALA A 44 2.56 -1.97 -11.97
CA ALA A 44 3.00 -3.28 -12.44
C ALA A 44 4.39 -3.66 -11.92
N SER A 45 5.22 -2.66 -11.62
CA SER A 45 6.60 -2.79 -11.15
C SER A 45 6.82 -2.14 -9.77
N PRO A 46 6.21 -2.70 -8.69
CA PRO A 46 6.39 -2.15 -7.35
C PRO A 46 7.85 -2.26 -6.91
N LYS A 47 8.38 -1.19 -6.30
CA LYS A 47 9.76 -1.15 -5.77
C LYS A 47 9.87 -1.52 -4.29
N CYS A 48 8.75 -1.76 -3.62
CA CYS A 48 8.67 -2.06 -2.19
C CYS A 48 8.03 -3.43 -1.99
N ASP A 49 8.69 -4.30 -1.22
CA ASP A 49 8.24 -5.67 -0.96
C ASP A 49 7.36 -5.78 0.30
N GLY A 50 7.03 -4.64 0.91
CA GLY A 50 6.11 -4.53 2.05
C GLY A 50 6.81 -4.40 3.41
N CYS A 51 6.05 -4.03 4.44
CA CYS A 51 6.61 -3.60 5.72
C CYS A 51 7.41 -4.66 6.51
N ARG A 52 7.33 -5.93 6.14
CA ARG A 52 8.07 -7.04 6.77
C ARG A 52 9.29 -7.51 5.95
N SER A 53 9.54 -6.95 4.77
CA SER A 53 10.75 -7.21 4.00
C SER A 53 11.87 -6.25 4.39
N ASP A 54 13.10 -6.48 3.93
CA ASP A 54 14.18 -5.50 4.06
C ASP A 54 14.08 -4.36 3.04
N ASN A 55 13.46 -4.64 1.87
CA ASN A 55 13.24 -3.67 0.80
C ASN A 55 11.95 -2.85 1.02
N ARG A 56 12.01 -1.90 1.95
CA ARG A 56 10.90 -1.03 2.39
C ARG A 56 11.04 0.40 1.89
N THR A 57 10.85 0.60 0.59
CA THR A 57 11.11 1.91 -0.05
C THR A 57 9.90 2.85 -0.08
N CYS A 58 8.70 2.37 0.26
CA CYS A 58 7.46 3.12 0.04
C CYS A 58 7.18 4.24 1.05
N LEU A 59 7.79 4.21 2.24
CA LEU A 59 7.64 5.26 3.24
C LEU A 59 8.97 5.47 4.00
N PRO A 60 9.90 6.27 3.43
CA PRO A 60 11.25 6.44 3.99
C PRO A 60 11.28 7.04 5.40
N SER A 61 10.23 7.76 5.82
CA SER A 61 10.15 8.33 7.17
C SER A 61 9.78 7.31 8.25
N CYS A 62 9.27 6.13 7.87
CA CYS A 62 8.78 5.12 8.81
C CYS A 62 9.93 4.48 9.60
N LYS A 63 9.82 4.52 10.93
CA LYS A 63 10.81 3.93 11.86
C LYS A 63 10.27 2.71 12.61
N VAL A 64 9.00 2.35 12.37
CA VAL A 64 8.32 1.26 13.09
C VAL A 64 9.01 -0.08 12.85
N ALA A 65 9.40 -0.38 11.61
CA ALA A 65 10.01 -1.66 11.26
C ALA A 65 11.35 -1.90 11.99
N GLU A 66 12.20 -0.88 12.08
CA GLU A 66 13.44 -0.96 12.87
C GLU A 66 13.15 -1.07 14.38
N CYS A 67 12.11 -0.38 14.86
CA CYS A 67 11.74 -0.40 16.27
C CYS A 67 11.28 -1.79 16.72
N VAL A 68 10.37 -2.43 15.98
CA VAL A 68 9.86 -3.77 16.34
C VAL A 68 10.97 -4.82 16.34
N GLN A 69 11.90 -4.74 15.39
CA GLN A 69 13.11 -5.59 15.38
C GLN A 69 13.98 -5.37 16.62
N LYS A 70 14.27 -4.10 16.98
CA LYS A 70 15.09 -3.76 18.16
C LYS A 70 14.43 -4.14 19.49
N GLN A 71 13.10 -4.08 19.57
CA GLN A 71 12.35 -4.44 20.78
C GLN A 71 12.02 -5.93 20.87
N HIS A 72 12.33 -6.72 19.83
CA HIS A 72 12.00 -8.14 19.74
C HIS A 72 10.49 -8.43 19.92
N ILE A 73 9.66 -7.60 19.28
CA ILE A 73 8.19 -7.73 19.27
C ILE A 73 7.69 -7.83 17.83
N GLU A 74 6.49 -8.37 17.67
CA GLU A 74 5.83 -8.54 16.37
C GLU A 74 4.86 -7.39 16.05
N PHE A 75 4.22 -6.84 17.09
CA PHE A 75 3.26 -5.74 16.96
C PHE A 75 3.48 -4.67 18.01
N CYS A 76 3.21 -3.42 17.67
CA CYS A 76 3.49 -2.30 18.58
C CYS A 76 2.68 -2.36 19.88
N PHE A 77 1.48 -2.96 19.88
CA PHE A 77 0.67 -3.11 21.09
C PHE A 77 1.30 -4.02 22.17
N GLU A 78 2.32 -4.80 21.81
CA GLU A 78 3.11 -5.65 22.72
C GLU A 78 4.21 -4.87 23.45
N CYS A 79 4.49 -3.63 23.01
CA CYS A 79 5.46 -2.76 23.66
C CYS A 79 4.84 -2.00 24.83
N ASP A 80 5.54 -1.93 25.96
CA ASP A 80 5.11 -1.15 27.14
C ASP A 80 4.99 0.35 26.87
N LYS A 81 5.72 0.86 25.86
CA LYS A 81 5.68 2.29 25.46
C LYS A 81 4.55 2.62 24.49
N PHE A 82 3.76 1.65 24.06
CA PHE A 82 2.63 1.91 23.18
C PHE A 82 1.42 2.42 24.00
N PRO A 83 0.71 3.48 23.55
CA PRO A 83 0.82 4.17 22.25
C PRO A 83 1.77 5.37 22.22
N ASP A 84 2.38 5.74 23.35
CA ASP A 84 3.21 6.94 23.55
C ASP A 84 4.60 6.82 22.89
N CYS A 85 4.59 6.57 21.58
CA CYS A 85 5.77 6.36 20.76
C CYS A 85 6.20 7.68 20.11
N GLU A 86 7.26 8.31 20.62
CA GLU A 86 7.72 9.62 20.12
C GLU A 86 8.25 9.63 18.67
N LYS A 87 8.59 8.47 18.10
CA LYS A 87 9.42 8.38 16.88
C LYS A 87 8.95 7.30 15.89
N THR A 88 7.64 7.14 15.67
CA THR A 88 7.15 6.21 14.61
C THR A 88 7.49 6.69 13.20
N GLY A 89 7.57 8.02 13.01
CA GLY A 89 7.73 8.65 11.69
C GLY A 89 6.48 8.57 10.81
N LEU A 90 5.35 8.13 11.40
CA LEU A 90 4.02 8.17 10.80
C LEU A 90 3.34 9.50 11.14
N THR A 91 2.52 10.03 10.23
CA THR A 91 1.84 11.32 10.40
C THR A 91 0.37 11.24 9.96
N GLY A 92 -0.45 12.16 10.48
CA GLY A 92 -1.85 12.32 10.12
C GLY A 92 -2.66 11.02 10.23
N ALA A 93 -3.52 10.79 9.22
CA ALA A 93 -4.39 9.62 9.17
C ALA A 93 -3.65 8.26 9.23
N LEU A 94 -2.38 8.20 8.83
CA LEU A 94 -1.59 6.98 8.91
C LEU A 94 -1.23 6.64 10.36
N LEU A 95 -0.86 7.65 11.17
CA LEU A 95 -0.57 7.48 12.59
C LEU A 95 -1.84 7.06 13.34
N GLU A 96 -2.97 7.72 13.09
CA GLU A 96 -4.26 7.39 13.68
C GLU A 96 -4.69 5.95 13.35
N ARG A 97 -4.55 5.54 12.08
CA ARG A 97 -4.86 4.18 11.63
C ARG A 97 -3.93 3.15 12.28
N TRP A 98 -2.63 3.44 12.37
CA TRP A 98 -1.66 2.58 13.05
C TRP A 98 -2.05 2.35 14.50
N GLU A 99 -2.38 3.40 15.25
CA GLU A 99 -2.74 3.30 16.66
C GLU A 99 -4.05 2.54 16.85
N LYS A 100 -5.09 2.90 16.08
CA LYS A 100 -6.40 2.24 16.11
C LYS A 100 -6.29 0.75 15.81
N ASN A 101 -5.51 0.38 14.78
CA ASN A 101 -5.31 -1.01 14.41
C ASN A 101 -4.57 -1.79 15.50
N ASN A 102 -3.52 -1.22 16.11
CA ASN A 102 -2.80 -1.87 17.21
C ASN A 102 -3.69 -2.07 18.44
N LYS A 103 -4.47 -1.06 18.84
CA LYS A 103 -5.46 -1.19 19.93
C LYS A 103 -6.50 -2.27 19.62
N LEU A 104 -6.97 -2.34 18.38
CA LEU A 104 -7.93 -3.36 17.97
C LEU A 104 -7.31 -4.76 18.02
N MET A 105 -6.13 -4.96 17.44
CA MET A 105 -5.42 -6.25 17.50
C MET A 105 -5.21 -6.72 18.94
N LYS A 106 -4.85 -5.82 19.86
CA LYS A 106 -4.75 -6.13 21.30
C LYS A 106 -6.08 -6.58 21.91
N SER A 107 -7.20 -5.95 21.50
CA SER A 107 -8.52 -6.21 22.07
C SER A 107 -9.17 -7.48 21.53
N ILE A 108 -9.00 -7.80 20.25
CA ILE A 108 -9.76 -8.88 19.59
C ILE A 108 -8.89 -10.05 19.12
N GLY A 109 -7.57 -9.95 19.28
CA GLY A 109 -6.60 -10.90 18.74
C GLY A 109 -6.29 -10.69 17.26
N ILE A 110 -5.11 -11.15 16.85
CA ILE A 110 -4.58 -10.97 15.49
C ILE A 110 -5.43 -11.71 14.46
N ASP A 111 -5.84 -12.96 14.73
CA ASP A 111 -6.60 -13.78 13.76
C ASP A 111 -7.96 -13.16 13.41
N LYS A 112 -8.67 -12.66 14.42
CA LYS A 112 -9.95 -11.98 14.22
C LYS A 112 -9.75 -10.66 13.49
N TYR A 113 -8.69 -9.92 13.80
CA TYR A 113 -8.33 -8.70 13.06
C TYR A 113 -8.05 -8.99 11.59
N ILE A 114 -7.27 -10.03 11.27
CA ILE A 114 -6.96 -10.43 9.89
C ILE A 114 -8.24 -10.77 9.13
N THR A 115 -9.11 -11.59 9.72
CA THR A 115 -10.38 -12.00 9.11
C THR A 115 -11.26 -10.79 8.81
N MET A 116 -11.49 -9.93 9.80
CA MET A 116 -12.29 -8.71 9.62
C MET A 116 -11.68 -7.72 8.62
N SER A 117 -10.34 -7.66 8.54
CA SER A 117 -9.66 -6.77 7.60
C SER A 117 -9.72 -7.30 6.17
N ALA A 118 -9.82 -8.61 5.96
CA ALA A 118 -9.91 -9.23 4.64
C ALA A 118 -11.27 -9.00 3.97
N GLU A 119 -12.32 -8.82 4.76
CA GLU A 119 -13.69 -8.54 4.26
C GLU A 119 -13.88 -7.10 3.76
N LYS A 120 -12.91 -6.22 4.01
CA LYS A 120 -13.02 -4.79 3.67
C LYS A 120 -12.15 -4.44 2.46
N PRO A 121 -12.59 -3.48 1.63
CA PRO A 121 -11.71 -2.87 0.64
C PRO A 121 -10.42 -2.35 1.29
N ARG A 122 -9.28 -2.57 0.65
CA ARG A 122 -7.98 -2.10 1.15
C ARG A 122 -7.93 -0.57 1.28
N TYR A 123 -8.59 0.12 0.34
CA TYR A 123 -8.76 1.57 0.30
C TYR A 123 -10.28 1.84 0.33
N PRO A 124 -10.88 2.00 1.53
CA PRO A 124 -12.26 2.41 1.67
C PRO A 124 -12.46 3.88 1.32
#